data_AF-A0A661AXJ3-F1
#
_entry.id   AF-A0A661AXJ3-F1
#
_cell.length_a   1.000
_cell.length_b   1.000
_cell.length_c   1.000
_cell.angle_alpha   90.00
_cell.angle_beta   90.00
_cell.angle_gamma   90.00
#
_symmetry.space_group_name_H-M   'P 1'
#
loop_
_entity.id
_entity.type
_entity.pdbx_description
1 polymer ?
#
loop_
_entity_poly.entity_id
_entity_poly.type
_entity_poly.pdbx_seq_one_letter_code
_entity_poly.pdbx_strand_id
1 'polypeptide(L)'
;MKFIGEFIILFGVWLLLTWSLAPAQVIAGAVVALLVIGLVGDMFLFKAGRALNPIRIFWMIVYIPYLIWYIILANLDVAYRVIHPDLPIRPGIVKVKTSLTTDMAKTFLANSITLTPGTLTV
;
A
#
# COMPACT_ATOMS: atom_id res chain seq x y z
N MET A 1 15.15 6.74 16.00
CA MET A 1 13.80 7.04 15.43
C MET A 1 13.32 6.03 14.39
N LYS A 2 14.19 5.41 13.56
CA LYS A 2 13.78 4.37 12.59
C LYS A 2 13.17 3.13 13.26
N PHE A 3 13.91 2.57 14.22
CA PHE A 3 13.55 1.38 14.99
C PHE A 3 12.19 1.47 15.72
N ILE A 4 11.87 2.63 16.30
CA ILE A 4 10.60 2.84 17.02
C ILE A 4 9.42 2.83 16.05
N GLY A 5 9.56 3.45 14.87
CA GLY A 5 8.48 3.50 13.90
C GLY A 5 8.22 2.14 13.24
N GLU A 6 9.28 1.40 12.94
CA GLU A 6 9.19 0.02 12.44
C GLU A 6 8.54 -0.91 13.46
N PHE A 7 8.89 -0.77 14.74
CA PHE A 7 8.27 -1.52 15.84
C PHE A 7 6.78 -1.23 15.96
N ILE A 8 6.37 0.04 15.96
CA ILE A 8 4.95 0.41 16.06
C ILE A 8 4.15 -0.17 14.89
N ILE A 9 4.70 -0.13 13.67
CA ILE A 9 4.02 -0.67 12.48
C ILE A 9 3.91 -2.19 12.57
N LEU A 10 5.01 -2.92 12.82
CA LEU A 10 5.02 -4.38 12.89
C LEU A 10 4.16 -4.90 14.04
N PHE A 11 4.25 -4.27 15.20
CA PHE A 11 3.45 -4.62 16.36
C PHE A 11 1.96 -4.32 16.13
N GLY A 12 1.64 -3.19 15.48
CA GLY A 12 0.29 -2.88 15.05
C GLY A 12 -0.28 -3.93 14.09
N VAL A 13 0.51 -4.37 13.11
CA VAL A 13 0.12 -5.47 12.20
C VAL A 13 -0.10 -6.77 12.97
N TRP A 14 0.76 -7.10 13.93
CA TRP A 14 0.59 -8.29 14.79
C TRP A 14 -0.74 -8.25 15.57
N LEU A 15 -1.07 -7.13 16.19
CA LEU A 15 -2.32 -6.98 16.94
C LEU A 15 -3.55 -7.05 16.03
N LEU A 16 -3.48 -6.48 14.83
CA LEU A 16 -4.55 -6.59 13.83
C LEU A 16 -4.74 -8.04 13.36
N LEU A 17 -3.65 -8.79 13.20
CA LEU A 17 -3.67 -10.19 12.77
C LEU A 17 -4.23 -11.13 13.85
N THR A 18 -3.78 -10.95 15.10
CA THR A 18 -4.16 -11.80 16.23
C THR A 18 -5.52 -11.45 16.82
N TRP A 19 -5.98 -10.22 16.60
CA TRP A 19 -7.25 -9.68 17.12
C TRP A 19 -7.48 -9.99 18.60
N SER A 20 -6.41 -9.97 19.39
CA SER A 20 -6.45 -10.35 20.81
C SER A 20 -5.50 -9.50 21.62
N LEU A 21 -5.99 -8.98 22.75
CA LEU A 21 -5.22 -8.21 23.72
C LEU A 21 -4.80 -9.04 24.93
N ALA A 22 -4.84 -10.37 24.81
CA ALA A 22 -4.35 -11.25 25.87
C ALA A 22 -2.84 -10.97 26.13
N PRO A 23 -2.39 -10.94 27.40
CA PRO A 23 -0.99 -10.62 27.73
C PRO A 23 0.03 -11.49 26.98
N ALA A 24 -0.29 -12.78 26.79
CA ALA A 24 0.55 -13.70 26.03
C ALA A 24 0.74 -13.26 24.57
N GLN A 25 -0.30 -12.77 23.91
CA GLN A 25 -0.26 -12.32 22.50
C GLN A 25 0.50 -10.99 22.37
N VAL A 26 0.33 -10.09 23.32
CA VAL A 26 1.04 -8.81 23.38
C VAL A 26 2.54 -9.04 23.57
N ILE A 27 2.93 -9.89 24.52
CA ILE A 27 4.34 -10.20 24.79
C ILE A 27 4.96 -10.93 23.59
N ALA A 28 4.29 -11.95 23.05
CA ALA A 28 4.76 -12.66 21.86
C ALA A 28 4.95 -11.69 20.68
N GLY A 29 3.97 -10.82 20.42
CA GLY A 29 4.05 -9.82 19.35
C GLY A 29 5.21 -8.85 19.53
N ALA A 30 5.46 -8.38 20.75
CA ALA A 30 6.59 -7.49 21.03
C ALA A 30 7.93 -8.18 20.77
N VAL A 31 8.09 -9.43 21.23
CA VAL A 31 9.31 -10.21 21.00
C VAL A 31 9.53 -10.48 19.51
N VAL A 32 8.50 -10.92 18.80
CA VAL A 32 8.57 -11.20 17.36
C VAL A 32 8.89 -9.93 16.57
N ALA A 33 8.23 -8.81 16.87
CA ALA A 33 8.50 -7.53 16.22
C ALA A 33 9.96 -7.09 16.42
N LEU A 34 10.51 -7.19 17.64
CA LEU A 34 11.90 -6.87 17.92
C LEU A 34 12.88 -7.79 17.17
N LEU A 35 12.60 -9.10 17.12
CA LEU A 35 13.41 -10.06 16.38
C LEU A 35 13.44 -9.75 14.88
N VAL A 36 12.27 -9.46 14.29
CA VAL A 36 12.17 -9.13 12.85
C VAL A 36 12.95 -7.86 12.53
N ILE A 37 12.88 -6.83 13.37
CA ILE A 37 13.63 -5.59 13.16
C ILE A 37 15.14 -5.85 13.32
N GLY A 38 15.54 -6.67 14.29
CA GLY A 38 16.94 -7.05 14.49
C GLY A 38 17.54 -7.83 13.31
N LEU A 39 16.73 -8.63 12.61
CA LEU A 39 17.19 -9.47 11.50
C LEU A 39 17.08 -8.77 10.13
N VAL A 40 16.03 -7.99 9.91
CA VAL A 40 15.63 -7.50 8.57
C VAL A 40 15.30 -5.99 8.56
N GLY A 41 15.53 -5.27 9.68
CA GLY A 41 15.19 -3.85 9.80
C GLY A 41 15.82 -2.96 8.72
N ASP A 42 17.05 -3.27 8.29
CA ASP A 42 17.75 -2.48 7.28
C ASP A 42 17.14 -2.59 5.86
N MET A 43 16.32 -3.61 5.60
CA MET A 43 15.58 -3.75 4.34
C MET A 43 14.31 -2.91 4.27
N PHE A 44 13.87 -2.31 5.38
CA PHE A 44 12.69 -1.46 5.36
C PHE A 44 12.98 -0.17 4.55
N LEU A 45 12.46 -0.13 3.32
CA LEU A 45 12.45 1.07 2.46
C LEU A 45 11.63 2.22 3.09
N PHE A 46 10.87 1.94 4.13
CA PHE A 46 10.19 2.94 4.95
C PHE A 46 11.19 3.73 5.77
N LYS A 47 11.42 4.99 5.38
CA LYS A 47 11.90 6.00 6.34
C LYS A 47 10.77 6.28 7.34
N ALA A 48 10.61 5.40 8.35
CA ALA A 48 9.51 5.38 9.30
C ALA A 48 9.27 6.74 9.98
N GLY A 49 10.34 7.52 10.22
CA GLY A 49 10.24 8.88 10.76
C GLY A 49 9.46 9.87 9.90
N ARG A 50 9.34 9.67 8.58
CA ARG A 50 8.47 10.49 7.71
C ARG A 50 7.06 9.91 7.55
N ALA A 51 6.90 8.60 7.70
CA ALA A 51 5.60 7.93 7.52
C ALA A 51 4.66 8.20 8.71
N LEU A 52 5.20 8.34 9.91
CA LEU A 52 4.43 8.63 11.13
C LEU A 52 4.04 10.11 11.29
N ASN A 53 4.23 10.94 10.26
CA ASN A 53 3.76 12.32 10.30
C ASN A 53 2.23 12.34 10.24
N PRO A 54 1.53 12.93 11.24
CA PRO A 54 0.06 12.93 11.29
C PRO A 54 -0.61 13.51 10.04
N ILE A 55 0.00 14.53 9.42
CA ILE A 55 -0.52 15.15 8.19
C ILE A 55 -0.48 14.16 7.02
N ARG A 56 0.60 13.38 6.91
CA ARG A 56 0.72 12.37 5.85
C ARG A 56 -0.22 11.19 6.07
N ILE A 57 -0.41 10.77 7.31
CA ILE A 57 -1.39 9.75 7.67
C ILE A 57 -2.81 10.21 7.31
N PHE A 58 -3.16 11.46 7.63
CA PHE A 58 -4.45 12.04 7.26
C PHE A 58 -4.67 12.00 5.74
N TRP A 59 -3.71 12.49 4.95
CA TRP A 59 -3.83 12.44 3.48
C TRP A 59 -3.88 11.01 2.94
N MET A 60 -3.18 10.06 3.56
CA MET A 60 -3.28 8.64 3.21
C MET A 60 -4.68 8.09 3.49
N ILE A 61 -5.27 8.43 4.63
CA ILE A 61 -6.65 8.03 4.98
C ILE A 61 -7.66 8.62 4.01
N VAL A 62 -7.48 9.87 3.55
CA VAL A 62 -8.34 10.49 2.53
C VAL A 62 -8.12 9.86 1.15
N TYR A 63 -6.88 9.47 0.84
CA TYR A 63 -6.52 8.89 -0.44
C TYR A 63 -7.11 7.47 -0.64
N ILE A 64 -7.17 6.65 0.41
CA ILE A 64 -7.70 5.27 0.33
C ILE A 64 -9.14 5.20 -0.24
N PRO A 65 -10.16 5.89 0.32
CA PRO A 65 -11.52 5.83 -0.22
C PRO A 65 -11.62 6.46 -1.62
N TYR A 66 -10.83 7.51 -1.90
CA TYR A 66 -10.71 8.07 -3.25
C TYR A 66 -10.22 7.00 -4.24
N LEU A 67 -9.14 6.29 -3.92
CA LEU A 67 -8.60 5.23 -4.78
C LEU A 67 -9.62 4.08 -4.96
N ILE A 68 -10.26 3.64 -3.87
CA ILE A 68 -11.28 2.58 -3.91
C ILE A 68 -12.42 2.96 -4.86
N TRP A 69 -12.89 4.21 -4.83
CA TRP A 69 -13.93 4.69 -5.73
C TRP A 69 -13.56 4.52 -7.21
N TYR A 70 -12.34 4.92 -7.60
CA TYR A 70 -11.86 4.75 -8.97
C TYR A 70 -11.63 3.29 -9.34
N ILE A 71 -11.17 2.45 -8.39
CA ILE A 71 -11.05 1.01 -8.61
C ILE A 71 -12.43 0.41 -8.92
N ILE A 72 -13.47 0.77 -8.16
CA ILE A 72 -14.83 0.29 -8.40
C ILE A 72 -15.31 0.72 -9.79
N LEU A 73 -15.21 2.01 -10.12
CA LEU A 73 -15.65 2.53 -11.43
C LEU A 73 -14.95 1.83 -12.60
N ALA A 74 -13.64 1.64 -12.52
CA ALA A 74 -12.89 1.03 -13.60
C ALA A 74 -13.11 -0.50 -13.66
N ASN A 75 -13.42 -1.18 -12.55
CA ASN A 75 -13.89 -2.58 -12.61
C ASN A 75 -15.25 -2.70 -13.31
N LEU A 76 -16.16 -1.74 -13.10
CA LEU A 76 -17.44 -1.71 -13.80
C LEU A 76 -17.26 -1.45 -15.30
N ASP A 77 -16.34 -0.56 -15.70
CA ASP A 77 -15.98 -0.34 -17.11
C ASP A 77 -15.43 -1.61 -17.76
N VAL A 78 -14.54 -2.34 -17.07
CA VAL A 78 -14.04 -3.63 -17.57
C VAL A 78 -15.16 -4.67 -17.67
N ALA A 79 -16.03 -4.78 -16.66
CA ALA A 79 -17.18 -5.68 -16.72
C ALA A 79 -18.09 -5.37 -17.92
N TYR A 80 -18.35 -4.09 -18.19
CA TYR A 80 -19.11 -3.66 -19.37
C TYR A 80 -18.42 -4.07 -20.67
N ARG A 81 -17.11 -3.81 -20.81
CA ARG A 81 -16.36 -4.15 -22.03
C ARG A 81 -16.32 -5.63 -22.32
N VAL A 82 -16.26 -6.48 -21.29
CA VAL A 82 -16.28 -7.95 -21.43
C VAL A 82 -17.63 -8.45 -21.97
N ILE A 83 -18.74 -7.83 -21.55
CA ILE A 83 -20.09 -8.21 -21.99
C ILE A 83 -20.43 -7.61 -23.36
N HIS A 84 -19.79 -6.51 -23.74
CA HIS A 84 -20.06 -5.81 -24.97
C HIS A 84 -19.65 -6.64 -26.20
N PRO A 85 -20.56 -6.94 -27.15
CA PRO A 85 -20.30 -7.85 -28.26
C PRO A 85 -19.18 -7.38 -29.20
N ASP A 86 -19.01 -6.05 -29.34
CA ASP A 86 -17.99 -5.47 -30.22
C ASP A 86 -16.58 -5.40 -29.59
N LEU A 87 -16.42 -5.78 -28.31
CA LEU A 87 -15.15 -5.79 -27.55
C LEU A 87 -14.20 -4.64 -27.94
N PRO A 88 -14.57 -3.36 -27.74
CA PRO A 88 -13.83 -2.22 -28.27
C PRO A 88 -12.55 -1.95 -27.47
N ILE A 89 -11.55 -2.83 -27.61
CA ILE A 89 -10.26 -2.78 -26.91
C ILE A 89 -9.18 -2.42 -27.92
N ARG A 90 -8.37 -1.40 -27.62
CA ARG A 90 -7.21 -0.99 -28.42
C ARG A 90 -5.97 -0.97 -27.54
N PRO A 91 -5.20 -2.06 -27.47
CA PRO A 91 -4.02 -2.13 -26.60
C PRO A 91 -2.91 -1.20 -27.10
N GLY A 92 -2.12 -0.66 -26.18
CA GLY A 92 -0.95 0.16 -26.49
C GLY A 92 -0.08 0.39 -25.27
N ILE A 93 1.23 0.51 -25.48
CA ILE A 93 2.21 0.87 -24.44
C ILE A 93 2.44 2.37 -24.52
N VAL A 94 2.14 3.09 -23.44
CA VAL A 94 2.31 4.54 -23.34
C VAL A 94 3.34 4.87 -22.27
N LYS A 95 4.34 5.68 -22.62
CA LYS A 95 5.37 6.13 -21.67
C LYS A 95 4.90 7.40 -20.96
N VAL A 96 4.68 7.30 -19.65
CA VAL A 96 4.33 8.44 -18.79
C VAL A 96 5.57 8.89 -18.00
N LYS A 97 5.92 10.18 -18.08
CA LYS A 97 7.02 10.77 -17.30
C LYS A 97 6.48 11.25 -15.95
N THR A 98 7.14 10.87 -14.86
CA THR A 98 6.80 11.29 -13.49
C THR A 98 7.89 12.19 -12.90
N SER A 99 7.50 13.18 -12.10
CA SER A 99 8.40 14.05 -11.32
C SER A 99 8.67 13.52 -9.90
N LEU A 100 8.13 12.35 -9.55
CA LEU A 100 8.30 11.73 -8.23
C LEU A 100 9.75 11.32 -8.01
N THR A 101 10.31 11.74 -6.87
CA THR A 101 11.72 11.55 -6.54
C THR A 101 11.99 10.28 -5.73
N THR A 102 11.06 9.87 -4.87
CA THR A 102 11.24 8.71 -3.98
C THR A 102 10.72 7.43 -4.60
N ASP A 103 11.45 6.33 -4.40
CA ASP A 103 11.06 5.02 -4.95
C ASP A 103 9.72 4.56 -4.41
N MET A 104 9.46 4.77 -3.11
CA MET A 104 8.15 4.52 -2.51
C MET A 104 7.01 5.27 -3.22
N ALA A 105 7.20 6.56 -3.56
CA ALA A 105 6.15 7.31 -4.24
C ALA A 105 5.92 6.78 -5.66
N LYS A 106 6.99 6.39 -6.36
CA LYS A 106 6.89 5.74 -7.67
C LYS A 106 6.16 4.39 -7.57
N THR A 107 6.46 3.58 -6.55
CA THR A 107 5.78 2.30 -6.30
C THR A 107 4.31 2.49 -5.99
N PHE A 108 3.95 3.46 -5.13
CA PHE A 108 2.54 3.78 -4.87
C PHE A 108 1.82 4.23 -6.14
N LEU A 109 2.43 5.11 -6.94
CA LEU A 109 1.85 5.54 -8.21
C LEU A 109 1.64 4.36 -9.18
N ALA A 110 2.67 3.52 -9.35
CA ALA A 110 2.62 2.34 -10.22
C ALA A 110 1.52 1.35 -9.78
N ASN A 111 1.40 1.10 -8.48
CA ASN A 111 0.36 0.22 -7.93
C ASN A 111 -1.04 0.83 -8.10
N SER A 112 -1.20 2.13 -7.90
CA SER A 112 -2.48 2.81 -8.09
C SER A 112 -2.94 2.78 -9.55
N ILE A 113 -2.02 2.96 -10.51
CA ILE A 113 -2.31 2.79 -11.94
C ILE A 113 -2.71 1.34 -12.21
N THR A 114 -1.89 0.38 -11.79
CA THR A 114 -2.14 -1.05 -12.03
C THR A 114 -3.47 -1.53 -11.42
N LEU A 115 -3.87 -0.99 -10.27
CA LEU A 115 -5.14 -1.32 -9.62
C LEU A 115 -6.36 -0.70 -10.30
N THR A 116 -6.20 0.38 -11.09
CA THR A 116 -7.29 0.90 -11.92
C THR A 116 -7.42 0.06 -13.19
N PRO A 117 -8.49 -0.76 -13.33
CA PRO A 117 -8.59 -1.72 -14.41
C PRO A 117 -8.51 -1.08 -15.80
N GLY A 118 -7.89 -1.81 -16.73
CA GLY A 118 -7.59 -1.33 -18.08
C GLY A 118 -6.18 -0.75 -18.26
N THR A 119 -5.36 -0.72 -17.21
CA THR A 119 -3.94 -0.32 -17.30
C THR A 119 -3.04 -1.28 -16.54
N LEU A 120 -1.79 -1.43 -16.99
CA LEU A 120 -0.74 -2.22 -16.35
C LEU A 120 0.56 -1.43 -16.40
N THR A 121 1.27 -1.35 -15.27
CA THR A 121 2.61 -0.72 -15.24
C THR A 121 3.67 -1.80 -15.47
N VAL A 122 4.56 -1.56 -16.43
CA VAL A 122 5.67 -2.47 -16.83
C VAL A 122 6.99 -1.71 -16.77
#